data_AF-A0A6V8Q6W7-F1
#
_entry.id   AF-A0A6V8Q6W7-F1
#
_cell.length_a   1.000
_cell.length_b   1.000
_cell.length_c   1.000
_cell.angle_alpha   90.00
_cell.angle_beta   90.00
_cell.angle_gamma   90.00
#
_symmetry.space_group_name_H-M   'P 1'
#
loop_
_entity.id
_entity.type
_entity.pdbx_description
1 polymer ?
#
loop_
_entity_poly.entity_id
_entity_poly.type
_entity_poly.pdbx_seq_one_letter_code
_entity_poly.pdbx_strand_id
1 'polypeptide(L)'
;MFLDASFLLLIPALILAIYAQIRVRSAYAKGSQIMARGGISGVEAAAIILRNSGIYDVGTEAISGKRRTSGVRIERTMGQLTDHYDPRSRVLRLSPDVYSGRSVAALGIAAHESGHAIQHAVGYFPLHLRT
;
A
#
# COMPACT_ATOMS: atom_id res chain seq x y z
N MET A 1 -4.60 -10.21 -42.86
CA MET A 1 -4.43 -9.30 -41.70
C MET A 1 -3.55 -10.04 -40.71
N PHE A 2 -2.24 -9.95 -40.96
CA PHE A 2 -1.25 -10.88 -40.42
C PHE A 2 -0.87 -10.47 -39.00
N LEU A 3 -0.78 -11.45 -38.10
CA LEU A 3 -0.16 -11.29 -36.79
C LEU A 3 1.27 -10.80 -36.99
N ASP A 4 1.47 -9.50 -36.82
CA ASP A 4 2.76 -8.81 -36.96
C ASP A 4 3.79 -9.41 -35.99
N ALA A 5 5.07 -9.44 -36.36
CA ALA A 5 6.15 -10.04 -35.56
C ALA A 5 6.25 -9.43 -34.14
N SER A 6 5.70 -8.23 -33.94
CA SER A 6 5.52 -7.58 -32.64
C SER A 6 4.65 -8.39 -31.65
N PHE A 7 3.68 -9.16 -32.11
CA PHE A 7 2.88 -10.04 -31.23
C PHE A 7 3.73 -11.17 -30.63
N LEU A 8 4.74 -11.64 -31.35
CA LEU A 8 5.63 -12.70 -30.88
C LEU A 8 6.51 -12.22 -29.71
N LEU A 9 6.83 -10.92 -29.65
CA LEU A 9 7.47 -10.29 -28.49
C LEU A 9 6.50 -10.03 -27.32
N LEU A 10 5.22 -9.84 -27.62
CA LEU A 10 4.19 -9.55 -26.62
C LEU A 10 3.76 -10.80 -25.83
N ILE A 11 3.79 -11.97 -26.46
CA ILE A 11 3.46 -13.26 -25.82
C ILE A 11 4.29 -13.53 -24.56
N PRO A 12 5.64 -13.50 -24.57
CA PRO A 12 6.42 -13.76 -23.36
C PRO A 12 6.20 -12.69 -22.28
N ALA A 13 6.03 -11.42 -22.66
CA ALA A 13 5.70 -10.35 -21.70
C ALA A 13 4.34 -10.59 -21.02
N LEU A 14 3.33 -11.02 -21.79
CA LEU A 14 2.01 -11.35 -21.28
C LEU A 14 2.05 -12.56 -20.33
N ILE A 15 2.77 -13.62 -20.71
CA ILE A 15 2.95 -14.80 -19.86
C ILE A 15 3.60 -14.41 -18.52
N LEU A 16 4.63 -13.56 -18.56
CA LEU A 16 5.30 -13.09 -17.35
C LEU A 16 4.37 -12.24 -16.47
N ALA A 17 3.57 -11.35 -17.06
CA ALA A 17 2.60 -10.54 -16.34
C ALA A 17 1.51 -11.39 -15.66
N ILE A 18 0.96 -12.38 -16.39
CA ILE A 18 -0.02 -13.34 -15.84
C ILE A 18 0.60 -14.14 -14.70
N TYR A 19 1.81 -14.66 -14.88
CA TYR A 19 2.54 -15.39 -13.84
C TYR A 19 2.74 -14.53 -12.59
N ALA A 20 3.21 -13.30 -12.74
CA ALA A 20 3.39 -12.37 -11.63
C ALA A 20 2.07 -12.11 -10.89
N GLN A 21 0.98 -11.87 -11.62
CA GLN A 21 -0.34 -11.65 -11.04
C GLN A 21 -0.85 -12.86 -10.25
N ILE A 22 -0.64 -14.08 -10.78
CA ILE A 22 -0.98 -15.32 -10.09
C ILE A 22 -0.17 -15.42 -8.80
N ARG A 23 1.14 -15.19 -8.85
CA ARG A 23 2.02 -15.27 -7.67
C ARG A 23 1.60 -14.28 -6.57
N VAL A 24 1.28 -13.04 -6.92
CA VAL A 24 0.78 -12.03 -5.96
C VAL A 24 -0.52 -12.49 -5.31
N ARG A 25 -1.50 -12.92 -6.12
CA ARG A 25 -2.79 -13.41 -5.61
C ARG A 25 -2.64 -14.63 -4.71
N SER A 26 -1.80 -15.60 -5.10
CA SER A 26 -1.53 -16.80 -4.30
C SER A 26 -0.84 -16.46 -2.98
N ALA A 27 0.13 -15.54 -2.98
CA ALA A 27 0.80 -15.10 -1.76
C ALA A 27 -0.17 -14.38 -0.81
N TYR A 28 -1.00 -13.49 -1.34
CA TYR A 28 -2.06 -12.82 -0.57
C TYR A 28 -3.04 -13.82 0.03
N ALA A 29 -3.58 -14.74 -0.80
CA ALA A 29 -4.53 -15.74 -0.35
C ALA A 29 -3.96 -16.65 0.74
N LYS A 30 -2.69 -17.06 0.62
CA LYS A 30 -2.02 -17.83 1.68
C LYS A 30 -1.82 -17.00 2.94
N GLY A 31 -1.35 -15.76 2.81
CA GLY A 31 -1.06 -14.88 3.94
C GLY A 31 -2.31 -14.38 4.66
N SER A 32 -3.46 -14.30 3.98
CA SER A 32 -4.72 -13.85 4.56
C SER A 32 -5.32 -14.88 5.52
N GLN A 33 -5.03 -16.17 5.33
CA GLN A 33 -5.45 -17.25 6.23
C GLN A 33 -4.60 -17.34 7.51
N ILE A 34 -3.41 -16.73 7.52
CA ILE A 34 -2.51 -16.79 8.67
C ILE A 34 -2.77 -15.60 9.58
N MET A 35 -3.31 -15.86 10.76
CA MET A 35 -3.54 -14.80 11.76
C MET A 35 -2.22 -14.25 12.31
N ALA A 36 -2.14 -12.93 12.43
CA ALA A 36 -1.00 -12.26 13.02
C ALA A 36 -1.00 -12.46 14.55
N ARG A 37 0.12 -12.93 15.10
CA ARG A 37 0.27 -13.16 16.55
C ARG A 37 0.00 -11.93 17.41
N GLY A 38 0.27 -10.73 16.91
CA GLY A 38 0.08 -9.48 17.63
C GLY A 38 -1.38 -9.06 17.79
N GLY A 39 -2.33 -9.70 17.07
CA GLY A 39 -3.74 -9.34 17.18
C GLY A 39 -4.00 -7.85 16.92
N ILE A 40 -3.26 -7.25 16.00
CA ILE A 40 -3.55 -5.90 15.52
C ILE A 40 -4.12 -5.99 14.11
N SER A 41 -4.91 -5.00 13.73
CA SER A 41 -5.45 -4.82 12.39
C SER A 41 -4.46 -4.08 11.49
N GLY A 42 -4.68 -4.10 10.18
CA GLY A 42 -3.85 -3.37 9.23
C GLY A 42 -3.84 -1.86 9.49
N VAL A 43 -4.97 -1.25 9.86
CA VAL A 43 -5.01 0.18 10.22
C VAL A 43 -4.16 0.48 11.45
N GLU A 44 -4.21 -0.38 12.47
CA GLU A 44 -3.39 -0.22 13.68
C GLU A 44 -1.90 -0.40 13.35
N ALA A 45 -1.56 -1.37 12.51
CA ALA A 45 -0.20 -1.59 12.05
C ALA A 45 0.35 -0.37 11.28
N ALA A 46 -0.42 0.17 10.32
CA ALA A 46 -0.04 1.38 9.59
C ALA A 46 0.15 2.58 10.54
N ALA A 47 -0.80 2.81 11.46
CA ALA A 47 -0.70 3.89 12.44
C ALA A 47 0.54 3.75 13.35
N ILE A 48 0.87 2.53 13.80
CA ILE A 48 2.08 2.25 14.59
C ILE A 48 3.34 2.57 13.77
N ILE A 49 3.43 2.09 12.53
CA ILE A 49 4.60 2.27 11.67
C ILE A 49 4.84 3.75 11.36
N LEU A 50 3.80 4.48 10.97
CA LEU A 50 3.88 5.91 10.68
C LEU A 50 4.31 6.69 11.93
N ARG A 51 3.66 6.44 13.08
CA ARG A 51 3.99 7.09 14.34
C ARG A 51 5.45 6.84 14.77
N ASN A 52 5.92 5.61 14.65
CA ASN A 52 7.31 5.24 14.96
C ASN A 52 8.31 5.92 14.03
N SER A 53 7.87 6.34 12.84
CA SER A 53 8.66 7.08 11.86
C SER A 53 8.52 8.61 11.99
N GLY A 54 7.86 9.09 13.06
CA GLY A 54 7.62 10.52 13.29
C GLY A 54 6.53 11.14 12.42
N ILE A 55 5.75 10.31 11.70
CA ILE A 55 4.62 10.72 10.87
C ILE A 55 3.35 10.49 11.69
N TYR A 56 2.67 11.56 12.05
CA TYR A 56 1.45 11.49 12.85
C TYR A 56 0.21 11.47 11.95
N ASP A 57 -0.79 10.66 12.33
CA ASP A 57 -2.08 10.62 11.66
C ASP A 57 -2.83 11.96 11.85
N VAL A 58 -3.48 12.44 10.80
CA VAL A 58 -4.14 13.76 10.73
C VAL A 58 -5.66 13.63 10.81
N GLY A 59 -6.18 12.58 11.47
CA GLY A 59 -7.61 12.34 11.63
C GLY A 59 -8.41 13.62 11.95
N THR A 60 -9.24 14.02 10.98
CA THR A 60 -10.43 14.90 10.99
C THR A 60 -10.43 16.26 11.68
N GLU A 61 -9.37 16.68 12.37
CA GLU A 61 -9.28 18.05 12.90
C GLU A 61 -7.97 18.70 12.48
N ALA A 62 -8.01 19.35 11.32
CA ALA A 62 -6.97 20.27 10.89
C ALA A 62 -7.04 21.55 11.76
N ILE A 63 -6.54 21.48 12.99
CA ILE A 63 -6.27 22.67 13.80
C ILE A 63 -4.91 23.26 13.36
N SER A 64 -5.04 24.32 12.57
CA SER A 64 -4.24 25.55 12.53
C SER A 64 -2.91 25.59 13.29
N GLY A 65 -1.83 25.93 12.57
CA GLY A 65 -0.88 26.92 13.09
C GLY A 65 0.53 26.48 13.50
N LYS A 66 0.94 25.21 13.38
CA LYS A 66 2.33 24.82 13.72
C LYS A 66 2.94 23.94 12.63
N ARG A 67 4.14 24.30 12.15
CA ARG A 67 4.99 23.49 11.25
C ARG A 67 5.29 22.13 11.91
N ARG A 68 4.35 21.19 11.83
CA ARG A 68 4.48 19.84 12.36
C ARG A 68 4.45 18.89 11.17
N THR A 69 5.48 18.04 11.15
CA THR A 69 5.81 16.99 10.19
C THR A 69 4.62 16.45 9.42
N SER A 70 4.77 16.40 8.10
CA SER A 70 3.91 15.82 7.06
C SER A 70 3.04 14.65 7.53
N GLY A 71 1.89 14.95 8.14
CA GLY A 71 1.00 13.89 8.61
C GLY A 71 0.33 13.14 7.46
N VAL A 72 -0.04 11.89 7.72
CA VAL A 72 -0.64 10.97 6.73
C VAL A 72 -1.95 10.44 7.28
N ARG A 73 -3.04 10.65 6.55
CA ARG A 73 -4.37 10.18 6.94
C ARG A 73 -4.58 8.73 6.48
N ILE A 74 -5.17 7.88 7.32
CA ILE A 74 -5.50 6.50 6.96
C ILE A 74 -7.01 6.39 6.68
N GLU A 75 -7.38 5.87 5.52
CA GLU A 75 -8.79 5.72 5.09
C GLU A 75 -9.07 4.32 4.55
N ARG A 76 -10.36 3.95 4.52
CA ARG A 76 -10.83 2.76 3.81
C ARG A 76 -11.08 3.10 2.34
N THR A 77 -10.65 2.22 1.44
CA THR A 77 -11.06 2.23 0.03
C THR A 77 -12.00 1.06 -0.28
N MET A 78 -12.65 1.10 -1.44
CA MET A 78 -13.50 0.02 -1.93
C MET A 78 -12.68 -1.01 -2.74
N GLY A 79 -13.20 -2.23 -2.83
CA GLY A 79 -12.56 -3.33 -3.55
C GLY A 79 -11.56 -4.13 -2.72
N GLN A 80 -10.87 -5.07 -3.37
CA GLN A 80 -9.84 -5.91 -2.77
C GLN A 80 -8.50 -5.64 -3.42
N LEU A 81 -7.42 -5.64 -2.64
CA LEU A 81 -6.06 -5.37 -3.14
C LEU A 81 -5.97 -4.01 -3.87
N THR A 82 -6.75 -3.04 -3.42
CA THR A 82 -6.78 -1.66 -3.91
C THR A 82 -6.00 -0.70 -3.01
N ASP A 83 -5.23 -1.27 -2.08
CA ASP A 83 -4.39 -0.57 -1.11
C ASP A 83 -3.33 0.26 -1.82
N HIS A 84 -3.21 1.54 -1.44
CA HIS A 84 -2.19 2.43 -1.98
C HIS A 84 -1.98 3.66 -1.09
N TYR A 85 -0.76 4.18 -1.09
CA TYR A 85 -0.47 5.54 -0.63
C TYR A 85 -0.55 6.56 -1.76
N ASP A 86 -1.30 7.64 -1.54
CA ASP A 86 -1.38 8.81 -2.41
C ASP A 86 -0.48 9.95 -1.87
N PRO A 87 0.66 10.26 -2.52
CA PRO A 87 1.57 11.30 -2.05
C PRO A 87 0.99 12.71 -2.21
N ARG A 88 0.10 12.94 -3.19
CA ARG A 88 -0.48 14.26 -3.44
C ARG A 88 -1.44 14.65 -2.32
N SER A 89 -2.33 13.73 -1.92
CA SER A 89 -3.27 13.98 -0.83
C SER A 89 -2.74 13.56 0.55
N ARG A 90 -1.59 12.88 0.61
CA ARG A 90 -1.01 12.25 1.81
C ARG A 90 -2.00 11.32 2.52
N VAL A 91 -2.66 10.48 1.74
CA VAL A 91 -3.65 9.52 2.24
C VAL A 91 -3.16 8.10 1.99
N LEU A 92 -3.15 7.29 3.04
CA LEU A 92 -2.91 5.86 2.97
C LEU A 92 -4.28 5.17 2.93
N ARG A 93 -4.63 4.59 1.78
CA ARG A 93 -5.91 3.91 1.58
C ARG A 93 -5.72 2.42 1.72
N LEU A 94 -6.50 1.79 2.58
CA LEU A 94 -6.51 0.34 2.77
C LEU A 94 -7.86 -0.26 2.33
N SER A 95 -7.81 -1.37 1.61
CA SER A 95 -8.99 -2.17 1.27
C SER A 95 -9.63 -2.73 2.55
N PRO A 96 -10.93 -3.09 2.56
CA PRO A 96 -11.61 -3.50 3.79
C PRO A 96 -10.97 -4.70 4.48
N ASP A 97 -10.52 -5.68 3.69
CA ASP A 97 -9.83 -6.89 4.11
C ASP A 97 -8.47 -6.62 4.76
N VAL A 98 -7.81 -5.52 4.38
CA VAL A 98 -6.54 -5.10 4.96
C VAL A 98 -6.76 -4.16 6.14
N TYR A 99 -7.62 -3.16 5.99
CA TYR A 99 -7.91 -2.16 7.01
C TYR A 99 -8.32 -2.81 8.33
N SER A 100 -9.29 -3.73 8.28
CA SER A 100 -9.80 -4.45 9.46
C SER A 100 -9.19 -5.84 9.63
N GLY A 101 -8.45 -6.33 8.63
CA GLY A 101 -7.82 -7.65 8.67
C GLY A 101 -6.73 -7.75 9.71
N ARG A 102 -6.67 -8.91 10.37
CA ARG A 102 -5.69 -9.25 11.42
C ARG A 102 -4.75 -10.37 10.97
N SER A 103 -4.57 -10.50 9.66
CA SER A 103 -3.74 -11.53 9.04
C SER A 103 -2.33 -11.01 8.74
N VAL A 104 -1.40 -11.93 8.51
CA VAL A 104 -0.02 -11.59 8.10
C VAL A 104 -0.03 -10.82 6.78
N ALA A 105 -0.92 -11.16 5.84
CA ALA A 105 -1.08 -10.41 4.60
C ALA A 105 -1.57 -8.97 4.85
N ALA A 106 -2.58 -8.78 5.71
CA ALA A 106 -3.10 -7.46 6.04
C ALA A 106 -2.02 -6.56 6.67
N LEU A 107 -1.26 -7.10 7.64
CA LEU A 107 -0.15 -6.37 8.25
C LEU A 107 0.95 -6.07 7.24
N GLY A 108 1.29 -7.02 6.37
CA GLY A 108 2.30 -6.85 5.33
C GLY A 108 1.96 -5.75 4.33
N ILE A 109 0.71 -5.69 3.86
CA ILE A 109 0.24 -4.66 2.93
C ILE A 109 0.20 -3.30 3.63
N ALA A 110 -0.35 -3.22 4.84
CA ALA A 110 -0.36 -1.97 5.62
C ALA A 110 1.06 -1.43 5.86
N ALA A 111 2.02 -2.31 6.14
CA ALA A 111 3.43 -1.95 6.28
C ALA A 111 4.06 -1.47 4.96
N HIS A 112 3.75 -2.13 3.84
CA HIS A 112 4.21 -1.74 2.51
C HIS A 112 3.77 -0.31 2.16
N GLU A 113 2.47 -0.02 2.30
CA GLU A 113 1.92 1.31 1.99
C GLU A 113 2.45 2.39 2.94
N SER A 114 2.64 2.04 4.22
CA SER A 114 3.29 2.94 5.18
C SER A 114 4.74 3.23 4.77
N GLY A 115 5.42 2.26 4.17
CA GLY A 115 6.75 2.43 3.59
C GLY A 115 6.78 3.50 2.49
N HIS A 116 5.81 3.50 1.58
CA HIS A 116 5.68 4.56 0.55
C HIS A 116 5.48 5.94 1.18
N ALA A 117 4.63 6.01 2.21
CA ALA A 117 4.39 7.25 2.94
C ALA A 117 5.66 7.78 3.64
N ILE A 118 6.45 6.89 4.25
CA ILE A 118 7.73 7.25 4.87
C ILE A 118 8.74 7.71 3.83
N GLN A 119 8.90 6.96 2.74
CA GLN A 119 9.80 7.32 1.64
C GLN A 119 9.46 8.71 1.06
N HIS A 120 8.17 9.01 0.92
CA HIS A 120 7.71 10.33 0.50
C HIS A 120 8.07 11.41 1.54
N ALA A 121 7.85 11.15 2.83
CA ALA A 121 8.15 12.10 3.91
C ALA A 121 9.66 12.43 4.04
N VAL A 122 10.54 11.47 3.80
CA VAL A 122 12.00 11.67 3.84
C VAL A 122 12.58 12.20 2.53
N GLY A 123 11.75 12.47 1.52
CA GLY A 123 12.19 12.99 0.22
C GLY A 123 13.02 12.01 -0.59
N TYR A 124 12.74 10.69 -0.50
CA TYR A 124 13.49 9.67 -1.22
C TYR A 124 13.42 9.91 -2.75
N PHE A 125 14.56 10.26 -3.34
CA PHE A 125 14.69 10.78 -4.71
C PHE A 125 14.00 9.94 -5.83
N PRO A 126 14.02 8.59 -5.80
CA PRO A 126 13.33 7.77 -6.79
C PRO A 126 11.79 7.92 -6.84
N LEU A 127 11.16 8.52 -5.83
CA LEU A 127 9.72 8.82 -5.86
C LEU A 127 9.37 10.05 -6.71
N HIS A 128 10.30 11.02 -6.86
CA HIS A 128 10.05 12.22 -7.68
C HIS A 128 10.03 11.91 -9.19
N LEU A 129 10.63 10.80 -9.61
CA LEU A 129 10.67 10.39 -11.02
C LEU A 129 9.37 9.68 -11.48
N ARG A 130 8.39 9.49 -10.58
CA ARG A 130 7.15 8.73 -10.84
C ARG A 130 5.87 9.59 -10.89
N THR A 131 5.97 10.92 -10.81
CA THR A 131 4.84 11.88 -10.92
C THR A 131 5.08 12.92 -11.98
#